data_AF-S7Q9H9-F1
#
_entry.id   AF-S7Q9H9-F1
#
_cell.length_a   1.000
_cell.length_b   1.000
_cell.length_c   1.000
_cell.angle_alpha   90.00
_cell.angle_beta   90.00
_cell.angle_gamma   90.00
#
_symmetry.space_group_name_H-M   'P 1'
#
loop_
_entity.id
_entity.type
_entity.pdbx_description
1 polymer ?
#
loop_
_entity_poly.entity_id
_entity_poly.type
_entity_poly.pdbx_seq_one_letter_code
_entity_poly.pdbx_strand_id
1 'polypeptide(L)'
;MCRDIYEGLASGEKQEPLGADAFLPALTEELIWSPDIGETQLDVEFLMELLDPEELLGEVGYYLTTWFGALHHIAHHQPEAGRAPQELSSEASASLSQWHRRRTLQGQGHSRPQADLPFEEPWEIQTGPRDQ
;
A
#
# COMPACT_ATOMS: atom_id res chain seq x y z
N MET A 1 -6.97 -17.14 -4.23
CA MET A 1 -5.96 -16.08 -4.44
C MET A 1 -4.64 -16.63 -4.97
N CYS A 2 -3.77 -17.28 -4.16
CA CYS A 2 -2.46 -17.76 -4.68
C CYS A 2 -2.57 -18.72 -5.88
N ARG A 3 -3.54 -19.65 -5.84
CA ARG A 3 -3.83 -20.54 -6.97
C ARG A 3 -4.32 -19.78 -8.19
N ASP A 4 -5.20 -18.80 -8.02
CA ASP A 4 -5.73 -17.98 -9.12
C ASP A 4 -4.61 -17.16 -9.78
N ILE A 5 -3.65 -16.66 -8.99
CA ILE A 5 -2.44 -16.01 -9.52
C ILE A 5 -1.64 -16.99 -10.37
N TYR A 6 -1.39 -18.21 -9.91
CA TYR A 6 -0.70 -19.22 -10.70
C TYR A 6 -1.45 -19.59 -11.98
N GLU A 7 -2.78 -19.71 -11.93
CA GLU A 7 -3.62 -19.97 -13.11
C GLU A 7 -3.55 -18.83 -14.13
N GLY A 8 -3.57 -17.58 -13.64
CA GLY A 8 -3.39 -16.38 -14.47
C GLY A 8 -2.01 -16.36 -15.13
N LEU A 9 -0.95 -16.66 -14.39
CA LEU A 9 0.42 -16.70 -14.91
C LEU A 9 0.66 -17.86 -15.89
N ALA A 10 0.03 -19.02 -15.66
CA ALA A 10 0.17 -20.22 -16.49
C ALA A 10 -0.56 -20.11 -17.84
N SER A 11 -1.39 -19.08 -18.05
CA SER A 11 -2.11 -18.85 -19.29
C SER A 11 -1.23 -18.35 -20.47
N GLY A 12 0.09 -18.19 -20.26
CA GLY A 12 1.09 -17.81 -21.28
C GLY A 12 1.76 -18.99 -22.02
N GLU A 13 2.60 -18.71 -23.02
CA GLU A 13 3.21 -19.71 -23.95
C GLU A 13 4.14 -20.76 -23.32
N LYS A 14 4.49 -20.66 -22.03
CA LYS A 14 5.38 -21.61 -21.35
C LYS A 14 4.65 -22.34 -20.23
N GLN A 15 4.38 -23.62 -20.44
CA GLN A 15 3.87 -24.58 -19.43
C GLN A 15 4.96 -25.04 -18.44
N GLU A 16 5.99 -24.24 -18.21
CA GLU A 16 7.03 -24.58 -17.24
C GLU A 16 6.51 -24.26 -15.82
N PRO A 17 6.77 -25.11 -14.81
CA PRO A 17 6.34 -24.82 -13.45
C PRO A 17 6.88 -23.47 -12.99
N LEU A 18 5.97 -22.57 -12.64
CA LEU A 18 6.29 -21.21 -12.23
C LEU A 18 6.76 -21.22 -10.77
N GLY A 19 7.97 -20.71 -10.54
CA GLY A 19 8.55 -20.57 -9.21
C GLY A 19 8.19 -19.26 -8.53
N ALA A 20 8.82 -19.01 -7.38
CA ALA A 20 8.64 -17.78 -6.60
C ALA A 20 8.98 -16.51 -7.40
N ASP A 21 9.94 -16.57 -8.34
CA ASP A 21 10.34 -15.41 -9.14
C ASP A 21 9.25 -14.90 -10.09
N ALA A 22 8.33 -15.78 -10.50
CA ALA A 22 7.16 -15.40 -11.28
C ALA A 22 5.97 -15.03 -10.38
N PHE A 23 5.80 -15.75 -9.27
CA PHE A 23 4.68 -15.58 -8.35
C PHE A 23 4.78 -14.30 -7.50
N LEU A 24 5.95 -14.01 -6.93
CA LEU A 24 6.12 -12.89 -6.00
C LEU A 24 5.79 -11.53 -6.62
N PRO A 25 6.23 -11.19 -7.86
CA PRO A 25 5.83 -9.94 -8.50
C PRO A 25 4.33 -9.85 -8.75
N ALA A 26 3.68 -10.96 -9.13
CA ALA A 26 2.24 -11.00 -9.39
C ALA A 26 1.44 -10.83 -8.10
N LEU A 27 1.86 -11.51 -7.02
CA LEU A 27 1.30 -11.33 -5.68
C LEU A 27 1.47 -9.88 -5.18
N THR A 28 2.64 -9.29 -5.41
CA THR A 28 2.93 -7.91 -5.00
C THR A 28 2.02 -6.91 -5.73
N GLU A 29 1.71 -7.14 -7.00
CA GLU A 29 0.80 -6.29 -7.77
C GLU A 29 -0.64 -6.37 -7.24
N GLU A 30 -1.17 -7.57 -7.05
CA GLU A 30 -2.50 -7.79 -6.46
C GLU A 30 -2.62 -7.10 -5.09
N LEU A 31 -1.57 -7.19 -4.27
CA LEU A 31 -1.49 -6.57 -2.96
C LEU A 31 -1.54 -5.05 -3.00
N ILE A 32 -0.80 -4.41 -3.91
CA ILE A 32 -0.73 -2.93 -4.03
C ILE A 32 -2.11 -2.33 -4.31
N TRP A 33 -2.96 -3.06 -5.04
CA TRP A 33 -4.31 -2.62 -5.37
C TRP A 33 -5.37 -3.04 -4.35
N SER A 34 -5.01 -3.86 -3.37
CA SER A 34 -5.94 -4.31 -2.34
C SER A 34 -6.36 -3.13 -1.45
N PRO A 35 -7.67 -2.86 -1.29
CA PRO A 35 -8.16 -1.86 -0.34
C PRO A 35 -7.89 -2.26 1.12
N ASP A 36 -7.69 -3.56 1.36
CA ASP A 36 -7.60 -4.17 2.69
C ASP A 36 -6.14 -4.57 3.02
N ILE A 37 -5.15 -3.99 2.34
CA ILE A 37 -3.72 -4.35 2.51
C ILE A 37 -3.24 -4.26 3.96
N GLY A 38 -3.72 -3.27 4.72
CA GLY A 38 -3.36 -3.10 6.13
C GLY A 38 -3.92 -4.20 7.04
N GLU A 39 -5.18 -4.60 6.82
CA GLU A 39 -5.80 -5.72 7.56
C GLU A 39 -5.13 -7.04 7.17
N THR A 40 -4.85 -7.20 5.88
CA THR A 40 -4.16 -8.39 5.36
C THR A 40 -2.76 -8.53 5.96
N GLN A 41 -2.04 -7.42 6.17
CA GLN A 41 -0.75 -7.44 6.85
C GLN A 41 -0.88 -7.96 8.28
N LEU A 42 -1.86 -7.44 9.03
CA LEU A 42 -2.12 -7.88 10.40
C LEU A 42 -2.46 -9.38 10.45
N ASP A 43 -3.33 -9.84 9.55
CA ASP A 43 -3.76 -11.24 9.47
C ASP A 43 -2.58 -12.17 9.17
N VAL A 44 -1.68 -11.78 8.27
CA VAL A 44 -0.48 -12.57 7.93
C VAL A 44 0.47 -12.66 9.13
N GLU A 45 0.77 -11.54 9.78
CA GLU A 45 1.63 -11.52 10.97
C GLU A 45 1.01 -12.35 12.12
N PHE A 46 -0.30 -12.25 12.30
CA PHE A 46 -1.04 -13.03 13.29
C PHE A 46 -1.01 -14.53 13.00
N LEU A 47 -1.28 -14.94 11.76
CA LEU A 47 -1.23 -16.35 11.35
C LEU A 47 0.18 -16.93 11.49
N MET A 48 1.22 -16.16 11.20
CA MET A 48 2.60 -16.62 11.40
C MET A 48 2.95 -16.89 12.87
N GLU A 49 2.37 -16.15 13.82
CA GLU A 49 2.61 -16.34 15.25
C GLU A 49 1.77 -17.48 15.86
N LEU A 50 0.56 -17.70 15.37
CA LEU A 50 -0.40 -18.63 15.98
C LEU A 50 -0.42 -20.05 15.39
N LEU A 51 -0.04 -20.22 14.12
CA LEU A 51 -0.06 -21.53 13.49
C LEU A 51 1.00 -22.45 14.10
N ASP A 52 0.65 -23.73 14.21
CA ASP A 52 1.62 -24.75 14.64
C ASP A 52 2.77 -24.80 13.60
N PRO A 53 4.05 -24.85 14.02
CA PRO A 53 5.17 -25.02 13.11
C PRO A 53 5.02 -26.18 12.11
N GLU A 54 4.32 -27.26 12.47
CA GLU A 54 4.04 -28.37 11.56
C GLU A 54 3.04 -27.98 10.44
N GLU A 55 2.11 -27.07 10.70
CA GLU A 55 1.16 -26.53 9.70
C GLU A 55 1.83 -25.58 8.71
N LEU A 56 3.00 -25.03 9.07
CA LEU A 56 3.83 -24.21 8.20
C LEU A 56 4.70 -25.05 7.25
N LEU A 57 4.57 -26.38 7.24
CA LEU A 57 5.27 -27.23 6.29
C LEU A 57 4.56 -27.28 4.93
N GLY A 58 5.33 -27.21 3.85
CA GLY A 58 4.82 -27.36 2.48
C GLY A 58 4.15 -26.10 1.93
N GLU A 59 3.02 -26.28 1.24
CA GLU A 59 2.39 -25.23 0.43
C GLU A 59 1.84 -24.06 1.27
N VAL A 60 1.27 -24.35 2.44
CA VAL A 60 0.69 -23.31 3.32
C VAL A 60 1.78 -22.36 3.82
N GLY A 61 2.87 -22.90 4.36
CA GLY A 61 3.99 -22.08 4.82
C GLY A 61 4.69 -21.36 3.67
N TYR A 62 4.79 -21.98 2.49
CA TYR A 62 5.29 -21.32 1.28
C TYR A 62 4.48 -20.05 0.97
N TYR A 63 3.16 -20.14 0.91
CA TYR A 63 2.33 -18.98 0.64
C TYR A 63 2.41 -17.95 1.75
N LEU A 64 2.24 -18.35 3.01
CA LEU A 64 2.22 -17.41 4.13
C LEU A 64 3.53 -16.63 4.24
N THR A 65 4.67 -17.31 4.07
CA THR A 65 5.99 -16.66 4.06
C THR A 65 6.15 -15.73 2.86
N THR A 66 5.62 -16.11 1.69
CA THR A 66 5.69 -15.28 0.49
C THR A 66 4.82 -14.02 0.61
N TRP A 67 3.62 -14.14 1.20
CA TRP A 67 2.75 -13.02 1.55
C TRP A 67 3.44 -12.05 2.49
N PHE A 68 4.02 -12.57 3.59
CA PHE A 68 4.79 -11.76 4.52
C PHE A 68 5.94 -11.03 3.82
N GLY A 69 6.70 -11.74 2.98
CA GLY A 69 7.80 -11.16 2.20
C GLY A 69 7.33 -10.04 1.27
N ALA A 70 6.21 -10.23 0.56
CA ALA A 70 5.65 -9.23 -0.34
C ALA A 70 5.15 -7.99 0.42
N LEU A 71 4.39 -8.17 1.50
CA LEU A 71 3.90 -7.08 2.35
C LEU A 71 5.05 -6.31 3.00
N HIS A 72 6.05 -7.02 3.53
CA HIS A 72 7.26 -6.41 4.08
C HIS A 72 8.01 -5.60 3.02
N HIS A 73 8.12 -6.13 1.80
CA HIS A 73 8.76 -5.44 0.69
C HIS A 73 8.01 -4.16 0.30
N ILE A 74 6.68 -4.19 0.22
CA ILE A 74 5.85 -3.00 -0.06
C ILE A 74 6.03 -1.94 1.02
N ALA A 75 5.92 -2.33 2.30
CA ALA A 75 5.99 -1.41 3.44
C ALA A 75 7.37 -0.73 3.59
N HIS A 76 8.45 -1.42 3.20
CA HIS A 76 9.82 -0.95 3.35
C HIS A 76 10.51 -0.65 2.01
N HIS A 77 9.72 -0.48 0.93
CA HIS A 77 10.27 -0.25 -0.39
C HIS A 77 11.10 1.04 -0.41
N GLN A 78 12.39 0.91 -0.68
CA GLN A 78 13.27 2.02 -0.97
C GLN A 78 13.55 2.04 -2.47
N PRO A 79 13.25 3.14 -3.17
CA PRO A 79 13.60 3.24 -4.58
C PRO A 79 15.13 3.21 -4.70
N GLU A 80 15.65 2.10 -5.21
CA GLU A 80 17.07 1.97 -5.53
C GLU A 80 17.46 3.05 -6.54
N ALA A 81 18.31 3.99 -6.12
CA ALA A 81 18.69 5.17 -6.90
C ALA A 81 19.40 4.86 -8.25
N GLY A 82 19.57 3.59 -8.61
CA GLY A 82 20.15 3.12 -9.88
C GLY A 82 19.37 2.00 -10.58
N ARG A 83 18.19 1.59 -10.09
CA ARG A 83 17.31 0.60 -10.76
C ARG A 83 15.99 1.20 -11.20
N ALA A 84 16.01 2.45 -11.68
CA ALA A 84 14.86 2.96 -12.42
C ALA A 84 14.59 2.03 -13.62
N PRO A 85 13.31 1.80 -14.01
CA PRO A 85 13.00 1.15 -15.27
C PRO A 85 13.83 1.78 -16.38
N GLN A 86 14.28 0.96 -17.35
CA GLN A 86 14.95 1.41 -18.58
C GLN A 86 14.33 2.74 -19.01
N GLU A 87 15.13 3.81 -19.04
CA GLU A 87 14.64 5.19 -18.98
C GLU A 87 13.40 5.36 -19.87
N LEU A 88 12.30 5.84 -19.27
CA LEU A 88 11.09 6.14 -20.01
C LEU A 88 11.44 7.03 -21.20
N SER A 89 10.76 6.83 -22.34
CA SER A 89 10.92 7.76 -23.47
C SER A 89 10.66 9.19 -22.98
N SER A 90 11.31 10.17 -23.63
CA SER A 90 11.12 11.58 -23.28
C SER A 90 9.65 12.00 -23.32
N GLU A 91 8.88 11.44 -24.25
CA GLU A 91 7.43 11.64 -24.37
C GLU A 91 6.64 11.03 -23.20
N ALA A 92 6.95 9.80 -22.80
CA ALA A 92 6.30 9.15 -21.66
C ALA A 92 6.61 9.89 -20.35
N SER A 93 7.87 10.30 -20.16
CA SER A 93 8.31 11.10 -19.02
C SER A 93 7.61 12.47 -18.95
N ALA A 94 7.50 13.16 -20.09
CA ALA A 94 6.78 14.43 -20.19
C ALA A 94 5.27 14.25 -19.87
N SER A 95 4.65 13.19 -20.39
CA SER A 95 3.24 12.86 -20.15
C SER A 95 2.95 12.59 -18.68
N LEU A 96 3.80 11.80 -18.01
CA LEU A 96 3.70 11.54 -16.57
C LEU A 96 3.93 12.80 -15.74
N SER A 97 4.93 13.60 -16.09
CA SER A 97 5.21 14.88 -15.42
C SER A 97 4.02 15.84 -15.50
N GLN A 98 3.38 15.93 -16.66
CA GLN A 98 2.19 16.75 -16.85
C GLN A 98 0.99 16.20 -16.07
N TRP A 99 0.77 14.88 -16.07
CA TRP A 99 -0.28 14.24 -15.28
C TRP A 99 -0.08 14.48 -13.77
N HIS A 100 1.14 14.29 -13.26
CA HIS A 100 1.49 14.54 -11.86
C HIS A 100 1.25 16.00 -11.48
N ARG A 101 1.66 16.94 -12.35
CA ARG A 101 1.44 18.38 -12.18
C ARG A 101 -0.06 18.71 -12.02
N ARG A 102 -0.94 18.14 -12.86
CA ARG A 102 -2.40 18.36 -12.75
C ARG A 102 -2.95 17.91 -11.39
N ARG A 103 -2.40 16.84 -10.81
CA ARG A 103 -2.88 16.27 -9.54
C ARG A 103 -2.28 16.94 -8.29
N THR A 104 -1.08 17.48 -8.38
CA THR A 104 -0.38 18.04 -7.20
C THR A 104 -0.39 19.58 -7.13
N LEU A 105 -0.65 20.29 -8.24
CA LEU A 105 -0.71 21.76 -8.22
C LEU A 105 -1.95 22.36 -7.54
N GLN A 106 -2.97 21.56 -7.19
CA GLN A 106 -4.15 22.04 -6.47
C GLN A 106 -3.87 22.41 -5.00
N GLY A 107 -2.67 22.11 -4.46
CA GLY A 107 -2.28 22.43 -3.08
C GLY A 107 -1.64 23.80 -2.84
N GLN A 108 -1.28 24.56 -3.89
CA GLN A 108 -0.59 25.86 -3.72
C GLN A 108 -1.47 27.08 -4.03
N GLY A 109 -2.77 26.88 -4.29
CA GLY A 109 -3.69 27.93 -4.74
C GLY A 109 -4.75 28.38 -3.73
N HIS A 110 -4.80 27.81 -2.52
CA HIS A 110 -5.74 28.24 -1.48
C HIS A 110 -5.02 29.02 -0.38
N SER A 111 -4.47 30.18 -0.75
CA SER A 111 -4.42 31.29 0.21
C SER A 111 -5.87 31.70 0.47
N ARG A 112 -6.52 30.97 1.39
CA ARG A 112 -7.80 31.37 1.95
C ARG A 112 -7.56 32.74 2.60
N PRO A 113 -8.25 33.82 2.21
CA PRO A 113 -8.19 35.04 2.99
C PRO A 113 -8.67 34.65 4.39
N GLN A 114 -7.78 34.83 5.36
CA GLN A 114 -8.09 34.74 6.77
C GLN A 114 -9.19 35.78 7.02
N ALA A 115 -10.45 35.33 6.95
CA ALA A 115 -11.53 36.07 7.55
C ALA A 115 -11.24 36.01 9.05
N ASP A 116 -10.74 37.12 9.59
CA ASP A 116 -10.69 37.40 11.02
C ASP A 116 -12.12 37.34 11.55
N LEU A 117 -12.55 36.14 11.91
CA LEU A 117 -13.70 35.94 12.78
C LEU A 117 -13.12 35.62 14.16
N PRO A 118 -13.45 36.40 15.19
CA PRO A 118 -13.05 36.05 16.55
C PRO A 118 -13.67 34.69 16.88
N PHE A 119 -12.82 33.78 17.34
CA PHE A 119 -13.22 32.48 17.88
C PHE A 119 -13.89 32.72 19.23
N GLU A 120 -15.21 32.63 19.26
CA GLU A 120 -15.98 32.52 20.50
C GLU A 120 -15.90 31.06 20.97
N GLU A 121 -15.22 30.82 22.10
CA GLU A 121 -15.14 29.49 22.72
C GLU A 121 -16.50 29.06 23.29
N PRO A 122 -17.11 27.95 22.83
CA PRO A 122 -18.47 27.57 23.23
C PRO A 122 -18.59 27.03 24.67
N TRP A 123 -17.52 27.05 25.47
CA TRP A 123 -17.45 26.36 26.76
C TRP A 123 -17.09 27.26 27.96
N GLU A 124 -17.08 28.59 27.80
CA GLU A 124 -16.96 29.51 28.93
C GLU A 124 -18.18 29.38 29.87
N ILE A 125 -18.02 28.54 30.90
CA ILE A 125 -18.98 28.38 31.98
C ILE A 125 -18.97 29.69 32.77
N GLN A 126 -20.01 30.51 32.59
CA GLN A 126 -20.29 31.65 33.45
C GLN A 126 -20.36 31.17 34.91
N THR A 127 -19.33 31.49 35.69
CA THR A 127 -19.39 31.37 37.15
C THR A 127 -20.18 32.56 37.67
N GLY A 128 -21.51 32.44 37.63
CA GLY A 128 -22.41 33.33 38.34
C GLY A 128 -22.18 33.23 39.86
N PRO A 129 -22.32 34.32 40.61
CA PRO A 129 -22.07 34.33 42.05
C PRO A 129 -23.11 33.47 42.78
N ARG A 130 -22.64 32.61 43.68
CA ARG A 130 -23.50 31.86 44.61
C ARG A 130 -23.89 32.80 45.76
N ASP A 131 -25.18 33.08 45.86
CA ASP A 131 -25.78 33.69 47.04
C ASP A 131 -25.46 32.90 48.31
N GLN A 132 -24.97 33.61 49.33
CA GLN A 132 -25.25 33.37 50.75
C GLN A 132 -24.90 34.62 51.56
#